data_AF-A0A7X4CWV0-F1
#
_entry.id   AF-A0A7X4CWV0-F1
#
_cell.length_a   1.000
_cell.length_b   1.000
_cell.length_c   1.000
_cell.angle_alpha   90.00
_cell.angle_beta   90.00
_cell.angle_gamma   90.00
#
_symmetry.space_group_name_H-M   'P 1'
#
loop_
_entity.id
_entity.type
_entity.pdbx_description
1 polymer ?
#
loop_
_entity_poly.entity_id
_entity_poly.type
_entity_poly.pdbx_seq_one_letter_code
_entity_poly.pdbx_strand_id
1 'polypeptide(L)'
;MKVAPMQQEEADGSFWAPRACLRNPMSETFEAAMLLDRAVAHHLVGNRDEAARLILQTDREDIRAFTETLWGPKTANPDQPTYIRWRSVPDLPEPAEEDLDRKRMPNRSDKNAIVVRWGRHCVYCGVPLIRSAVPKALQAAYPSLRIWGPSNRNAEQHAAFQLMWMQFDHVVPHSRGGRTDIENVVVTCAPCNYGQGDCMLEELGLIDPRSRPGVRTSWDGLERMLIDG
;
A
#
# COMPACT_ATOMS: atom_id res chain seq x y z
N MET A 1 -18.37 1.04 8.04
CA MET A 1 -19.65 0.54 7.47
C MET A 1 -19.62 -0.98 7.56
N LYS A 2 -20.50 -1.57 8.38
CA LYS A 2 -20.43 -2.97 8.84
C LYS A 2 -20.56 -3.94 7.66
N VAL A 3 -19.61 -4.87 7.56
CA VAL A 3 -19.60 -5.96 6.58
C VAL A 3 -20.79 -6.88 6.89
N ALA A 4 -21.61 -7.23 5.89
CA ALA A 4 -22.50 -8.39 6.02
C ALA A 4 -21.59 -9.63 6.04
N PRO A 5 -21.57 -10.42 7.13
CA PRO A 5 -20.62 -11.52 7.26
C PRO A 5 -20.88 -12.53 6.15
N MET A 6 -19.83 -12.95 5.46
CA MET A 6 -19.82 -14.29 4.86
C MET A 6 -20.07 -15.24 6.05
N GLN A 7 -21.10 -16.09 5.96
CA GLN A 7 -21.49 -16.93 7.09
C GLN A 7 -20.27 -17.70 7.57
N GLN A 8 -19.88 -17.50 8.83
CA GLN A 8 -18.68 -18.10 9.44
C GLN A 8 -18.68 -19.63 9.34
N GLU A 9 -19.85 -20.23 9.10
CA GLU A 9 -20.11 -21.67 9.06
C GLU A 9 -19.65 -22.37 7.77
N GLU A 10 -19.41 -21.65 6.65
CA GLU A 10 -19.07 -22.28 5.35
C GLU A 10 -17.56 -22.32 5.04
N ALA A 11 -16.73 -21.66 5.85
CA ALA A 11 -15.30 -21.56 5.62
C ALA A 11 -14.52 -22.64 6.38
N ASP A 12 -13.74 -23.45 5.67
CA ASP A 12 -12.87 -24.46 6.29
C ASP A 12 -11.78 -23.82 7.17
N GLY A 13 -11.13 -24.63 8.01
CA GLY A 13 -10.07 -24.15 8.91
C GLY A 13 -8.87 -23.51 8.19
N SER A 14 -8.68 -23.78 6.89
CA SER A 14 -7.61 -23.19 6.09
C SER A 14 -7.91 -21.75 5.65
N PHE A 15 -9.19 -21.41 5.46
CA PHE A 15 -9.62 -20.06 5.11
C PHE A 15 -9.34 -19.05 6.23
N TRP A 16 -9.46 -19.47 7.49
CA TRP A 16 -9.22 -18.61 8.65
C TRP A 16 -7.80 -18.65 9.20
N ALA A 17 -6.91 -19.45 8.59
CA ALA A 17 -5.52 -19.56 9.02
C ALA A 17 -4.80 -18.20 8.99
N PRO A 18 -3.90 -17.93 9.96
CA PRO A 18 -3.08 -16.71 9.96
C PRO A 18 -2.28 -16.56 8.67
N ARG A 19 -2.20 -15.33 8.15
CA ARG A 19 -1.54 -15.03 6.88
C ARG A 19 -0.76 -13.72 6.94
N ALA A 20 0.26 -13.62 6.10
CA ALA A 20 1.12 -12.44 6.06
C ALA A 20 0.47 -11.22 5.38
N CYS A 21 -0.53 -11.43 4.51
CA CYS A 21 -1.14 -10.37 3.73
C CYS A 21 -2.59 -10.68 3.31
N LEU A 22 -3.31 -9.64 2.88
CA LEU A 22 -4.68 -9.75 2.37
C LEU A 22 -4.73 -10.46 1.01
N ARG A 23 -3.74 -10.21 0.16
CA ARG A 23 -3.59 -10.83 -1.16
C ARG A 23 -2.12 -10.81 -1.56
N ASN A 24 -1.61 -11.94 -2.07
CA ASN A 24 -0.25 -12.02 -2.60
C ASN A 24 -0.12 -11.13 -3.84
N PRO A 25 1.00 -10.39 -4.00
CA PRO A 25 1.22 -9.60 -5.20
C PRO A 25 1.39 -10.48 -6.43
N MET A 26 1.00 -9.96 -7.58
CA MET A 26 1.18 -10.63 -8.87
C MET A 26 2.59 -10.38 -9.42
N SER A 27 3.07 -11.26 -10.30
CA SER A 27 4.39 -11.13 -10.96
C SER A 27 4.54 -9.79 -11.68
N GLU A 28 3.46 -9.32 -12.30
CA GLU A 28 3.32 -8.06 -13.02
C GLU A 28 3.64 -6.84 -12.15
N THR A 29 3.42 -6.95 -10.83
CA THR A 29 3.80 -5.91 -9.88
C THR A 29 5.32 -5.72 -9.85
N PHE A 30 6.06 -6.83 -9.82
CA PHE A 30 7.52 -6.80 -9.78
C PHE A 30 8.12 -6.43 -11.14
N GLU A 31 7.49 -6.88 -12.24
CA GLU A 31 7.83 -6.43 -13.59
C GLU A 31 7.68 -4.91 -13.73
N ALA A 32 6.56 -4.34 -13.26
CA ALA A 32 6.34 -2.91 -13.28
C ALA A 32 7.39 -2.16 -12.45
N ALA A 33 7.78 -2.68 -11.29
CA ALA A 33 8.83 -2.08 -10.48
C ALA A 33 10.17 -2.06 -11.21
N MET A 34 10.54 -3.17 -11.88
CA MET A 34 11.75 -3.23 -12.71
C MET A 34 11.72 -2.27 -13.90
N LEU A 35 10.56 -2.11 -14.56
CA LEU A 35 10.41 -1.16 -15.67
C LEU A 35 10.51 0.29 -15.19
N LEU A 36 9.92 0.62 -14.04
CA LEU A 36 10.05 1.94 -13.42
C LEU A 36 11.50 2.24 -12.99
N ASP A 37 12.22 1.24 -12.45
CA ASP A 37 13.63 1.35 -12.13
C ASP A 37 14.48 1.72 -13.35
N ARG A 38 14.28 0.97 -14.45
CA ARG A 38 14.91 1.26 -15.75
C ARG A 38 14.52 2.62 -16.28
N ALA A 39 13.25 3.02 -16.15
CA ALA A 39 12.80 4.32 -16.60
C ALA A 39 13.55 5.46 -15.91
N VAL A 40 13.72 5.36 -14.59
CA VAL A 40 14.50 6.36 -13.83
C VAL A 40 15.98 6.30 -14.19
N ALA A 41 16.55 5.13 -14.48
CA ALA A 41 17.92 5.04 -14.99
C ALA A 41 18.08 5.78 -16.34
N HIS A 42 17.13 5.59 -17.28
CA HIS A 42 17.11 6.31 -18.56
C HIS A 42 16.93 7.83 -18.37
N HIS A 43 16.07 8.24 -17.43
CA HIS A 43 15.89 9.66 -17.07
C HIS A 43 17.22 10.31 -16.66
N LEU A 44 17.96 9.66 -15.75
CA LEU A 44 19.20 10.21 -15.18
C LEU A 44 20.32 10.38 -16.22
N VAL A 45 20.31 9.58 -17.30
CA VAL A 45 21.27 9.71 -18.41
C VAL A 45 20.73 10.58 -19.56
N GLY A 46 19.63 11.30 -19.35
CA GLY A 46 19.04 12.21 -20.34
C GLY A 46 18.21 11.55 -21.44
N ASN A 47 17.99 10.23 -21.39
CA ASN A 47 17.15 9.52 -22.36
C ASN A 47 15.66 9.64 -21.95
N ARG A 48 15.09 10.82 -22.21
CA ARG A 48 13.75 11.19 -21.75
C ARG A 48 12.66 10.38 -22.46
N ASP A 49 12.80 10.10 -23.75
CA ASP A 49 11.81 9.37 -24.53
C ASP A 49 11.67 7.92 -24.07
N GLU A 50 12.80 7.23 -23.86
CA GLU A 50 12.78 5.85 -23.38
C GLU A 50 12.25 5.75 -21.95
N ALA A 51 12.61 6.71 -21.09
CA ALA A 51 12.05 6.80 -19.75
C ALA A 51 10.53 6.96 -19.77
N ALA A 52 10.00 7.86 -20.60
CA ALA A 52 8.55 8.05 -20.76
C ALA A 52 7.87 6.79 -21.30
N ARG A 53 8.47 6.13 -22.30
CA ARG A 53 7.96 4.87 -22.88
C ARG A 53 7.87 3.77 -21.82
N LEU A 54 8.90 3.60 -20.99
CA LEU A 54 8.94 2.59 -19.93
C LEU A 54 7.93 2.89 -18.82
N ILE A 55 7.73 4.15 -18.43
CA ILE A 55 6.70 4.51 -17.44
C ILE A 55 5.31 4.14 -17.97
N LEU A 56 4.98 4.54 -19.21
CA LEU A 56 3.68 4.24 -19.83
C LEU A 56 3.37 2.74 -19.87
N GLN A 57 4.38 1.89 -20.05
CA GLN A 57 4.19 0.42 -20.04
C GLN A 57 3.74 -0.14 -18.70
N THR A 58 3.84 0.64 -17.62
CA THR A 58 3.46 0.21 -16.27
C THR A 58 2.07 0.66 -15.86
N ASP A 59 1.36 1.44 -16.69
CA ASP A 59 -0.06 1.75 -16.49
C ASP A 59 -0.93 0.63 -17.06
N ARG A 60 -0.97 -0.51 -16.36
CA ARG A 60 -1.61 -1.74 -16.83
C ARG A 60 -2.93 -2.01 -16.13
N GLU A 61 -3.90 -2.53 -16.88
CA GLU A 61 -5.22 -2.86 -16.37
C GLU A 61 -5.21 -4.03 -15.37
N ASP A 62 -4.31 -5.00 -15.54
CA ASP A 62 -4.15 -6.11 -14.58
C ASP A 62 -3.74 -5.61 -13.18
N ILE A 63 -2.77 -4.70 -13.11
CA ILE A 63 -2.31 -4.03 -11.88
C ILE A 63 -3.45 -3.22 -11.26
N ARG A 64 -4.24 -2.53 -12.07
CA ARG A 64 -5.42 -1.78 -11.60
C ARG A 64 -6.46 -2.73 -11.02
N ALA A 65 -6.85 -3.77 -11.75
CA ALA A 65 -7.80 -4.78 -11.31
C ALA A 65 -7.36 -5.44 -9.99
N PHE A 66 -6.07 -5.75 -9.85
CA PHE A 66 -5.51 -6.25 -8.58
C PHE A 66 -5.73 -5.26 -7.43
N THR A 67 -5.38 -4.00 -7.62
CA THR A 67 -5.52 -2.94 -6.61
C THR A 67 -6.99 -2.78 -6.20
N GLU A 68 -7.90 -2.74 -7.17
CA GLU A 68 -9.35 -2.61 -6.97
C GLU A 68 -9.94 -3.71 -6.09
N THR A 69 -9.40 -4.93 -6.13
CA THR A 69 -9.93 -6.02 -5.30
C THR A 69 -9.83 -5.80 -3.80
N LEU A 70 -8.93 -4.93 -3.33
CA LEU A 70 -8.74 -4.67 -1.89
C LEU A 70 -9.31 -3.34 -1.41
N TRP A 71 -9.29 -2.31 -2.26
CA TRP A 71 -9.71 -0.96 -1.86
C TRP A 71 -10.93 -0.41 -2.63
N GLY A 72 -11.34 -1.12 -3.68
CA GLY A 72 -12.35 -0.67 -4.63
C GLY A 72 -13.76 -0.90 -4.08
N PRO A 73 -14.79 -0.30 -4.73
CA PRO A 73 -16.16 -0.50 -4.31
C PRO A 73 -16.56 -1.97 -4.46
N LYS A 74 -17.21 -2.51 -3.43
CA LYS A 74 -17.69 -3.92 -3.39
C LYS A 74 -18.60 -4.28 -4.55
N THR A 75 -19.40 -3.32 -5.03
CA THR A 75 -20.30 -3.52 -6.18
C THR A 75 -19.54 -3.85 -7.46
N ALA A 76 -18.30 -3.40 -7.61
CA ALA A 76 -17.43 -3.73 -8.73
C ALA A 76 -16.47 -4.91 -8.43
N ASN A 77 -16.36 -5.34 -7.16
CA ASN A 77 -15.40 -6.34 -6.70
C ASN A 77 -16.10 -7.38 -5.80
N PRO A 78 -16.98 -8.23 -6.35
CA PRO A 78 -17.77 -9.18 -5.56
C PRO A 78 -16.92 -10.21 -4.79
N ASP A 79 -15.72 -10.53 -5.28
CA ASP A 79 -14.79 -11.46 -4.62
C ASP A 79 -13.98 -10.82 -3.49
N GLN A 80 -14.10 -9.50 -3.26
CA GLN A 80 -13.36 -8.79 -2.20
C GLN A 80 -13.43 -9.47 -0.81
N PRO A 81 -14.58 -10.01 -0.35
CA PRO A 81 -14.67 -10.72 0.93
C PRO A 81 -13.74 -11.95 1.02
N THR A 82 -13.42 -12.61 -0.09
CA THR A 82 -12.49 -13.75 -0.12
C THR A 82 -11.05 -13.36 0.21
N TYR A 83 -10.69 -12.10 -0.06
CA TYR A 83 -9.38 -11.53 0.24
C TYR A 83 -9.35 -10.79 1.58
N ILE A 84 -10.37 -10.01 1.92
CA ILE A 84 -10.38 -9.25 3.19
C ILE A 84 -10.60 -10.19 4.37
N ARG A 85 -11.49 -11.19 4.23
CA ARG A 85 -11.77 -12.21 5.27
C ARG A 85 -12.07 -11.59 6.63
N TRP A 86 -12.85 -10.52 6.66
CA TRP A 86 -13.25 -9.90 7.93
C TRP A 86 -14.11 -10.87 8.74
N ARG A 87 -13.82 -10.98 10.04
CA ARG A 87 -14.60 -11.73 11.01
C ARG A 87 -14.73 -10.92 12.31
N SER A 88 -15.82 -11.16 13.03
CA SER A 88 -15.96 -10.67 14.40
C SER A 88 -15.01 -11.43 15.33
N VAL A 89 -14.31 -10.69 16.20
CA VAL A 89 -13.46 -11.24 17.26
C VAL A 89 -14.00 -10.72 18.60
N PRO A 90 -14.46 -11.61 19.51
CA PRO A 90 -14.91 -11.20 20.83
C PRO A 90 -13.81 -10.49 21.63
N ASP A 91 -14.20 -9.62 22.56
CA ASP A 91 -13.33 -9.03 23.57
C ASP A 91 -12.14 -8.21 23.03
N LEU A 92 -12.27 -7.64 21.83
CA LEU A 92 -11.31 -6.66 21.34
C LEU A 92 -11.37 -5.37 22.15
N PRO A 93 -10.22 -4.72 22.44
CA PRO A 93 -10.21 -3.45 23.17
C PRO A 93 -10.98 -2.36 22.43
N GLU A 94 -11.82 -1.63 23.16
CA GLU A 94 -12.43 -0.39 22.69
C GLU A 94 -11.84 0.78 23.51
N PRO A 95 -11.06 1.68 22.90
CA PRO A 95 -10.44 2.80 23.62
C PRO A 95 -11.49 3.82 24.05
N ALA A 96 -11.27 4.48 25.19
CA ALA A 96 -12.02 5.70 25.49
C ALA A 96 -11.57 6.83 24.55
N GLU A 97 -12.43 7.83 24.33
CA GLU A 97 -12.11 8.95 23.43
C GLU A 97 -10.88 9.72 23.92
N GLU A 98 -10.71 9.84 25.24
CA GLU A 98 -9.56 10.50 25.87
C GLU A 98 -8.22 9.77 25.61
N ASP A 99 -8.25 8.46 25.34
CA ASP A 99 -7.06 7.64 25.08
C ASP A 99 -6.56 7.75 23.63
N LEU A 100 -7.40 8.27 22.73
CA LEU A 100 -7.07 8.43 21.31
C LEU A 100 -5.93 9.45 21.14
N ASP A 101 -4.90 9.04 20.40
CA ASP A 101 -3.79 9.93 20.10
C ASP A 101 -4.26 11.12 19.26
N ARG A 102 -4.09 12.36 19.76
CA ARG A 102 -4.44 13.56 18.98
C ARG A 102 -3.66 13.66 17.68
N LYS A 103 -2.45 13.09 17.64
CA LYS A 103 -1.65 13.02 16.43
C LYS A 103 -2.18 11.87 15.57
N ARG A 104 -2.79 12.22 14.43
CA ARG A 104 -3.34 11.22 13.50
C ARG A 104 -2.32 10.65 12.51
N MET A 105 -1.35 11.46 12.07
CA MET A 105 -0.37 11.05 11.06
C MET A 105 1.07 11.39 11.48
N PRO A 106 2.06 10.52 11.16
CA PRO A 106 3.47 10.83 11.38
C PRO A 106 3.89 12.07 10.59
N ASN A 107 4.74 12.90 11.19
CA ASN A 107 5.33 14.04 10.49
C ASN A 107 6.44 13.57 9.52
N ARG A 108 7.10 14.49 8.82
CA ARG A 108 8.15 14.14 7.85
C ARG A 108 9.34 13.39 8.48
N SER A 109 9.76 13.80 9.68
CA SER A 109 10.88 13.16 10.39
C SER A 109 10.51 11.74 10.80
N ASP A 110 9.32 11.55 11.37
CA ASP A 110 8.82 10.24 11.76
C ASP A 110 8.70 9.31 10.55
N LYS A 111 8.15 9.81 9.43
CA LYS A 111 8.04 9.06 8.17
C LYS A 111 9.41 8.58 7.68
N ASN A 112 10.44 9.41 7.76
CA ASN A 112 11.80 9.02 7.39
C ASN A 112 12.34 7.92 8.33
N ALA A 113 12.13 8.05 9.63
CA ALA A 113 12.57 7.04 10.61
C ALA A 113 11.85 5.70 10.40
N ILE A 114 10.54 5.73 10.11
CA ILE A 114 9.74 4.55 9.79
C ILE A 114 10.28 3.87 8.51
N VAL A 115 10.58 4.63 7.44
CA VAL A 115 11.18 4.08 6.21
C VAL A 115 12.57 3.49 6.48
N VAL A 116 13.39 4.11 7.34
CA VAL A 116 14.70 3.54 7.73
C VAL A 116 14.54 2.22 8.49
N ARG A 117 13.55 2.13 9.40
CA ARG A 117 13.25 0.89 10.13
C ARG A 117 12.81 -0.22 9.19
N TRP A 118 11.81 0.05 8.36
CA TRP A 118 11.08 -0.97 7.61
C TRP A 118 11.59 -1.24 6.20
N GLY A 119 12.30 -0.29 5.59
CA GLY A 119 12.68 -0.33 4.18
C GLY A 119 11.56 0.18 3.28
N ARG A 120 11.55 -0.29 2.03
CA ARG A 120 10.65 0.19 0.96
C ARG A 120 9.87 -0.95 0.29
N HIS A 121 9.47 -1.93 1.08
CA HIS A 121 8.53 -2.98 0.66
C HIS A 121 7.37 -3.00 1.64
N CYS A 122 6.15 -3.24 1.14
CA CYS A 122 4.97 -3.39 1.98
C CYS A 122 5.23 -4.46 3.04
N VAL A 123 5.07 -4.11 4.32
CA VAL A 123 5.35 -5.05 5.41
C VAL A 123 4.42 -6.25 5.42
N TYR A 124 3.30 -6.19 4.71
CA TYR A 124 2.35 -7.30 4.57
C TYR A 124 2.67 -8.16 3.34
N CYS A 125 2.55 -7.60 2.14
CA CYS A 125 2.56 -8.34 0.88
C CYS A 125 3.88 -8.27 0.11
N GLY A 126 4.84 -7.44 0.52
CA GLY A 126 6.14 -7.32 -0.14
C GLY A 126 6.18 -6.48 -1.42
N VAL A 127 5.09 -5.81 -1.81
CA VAL A 127 5.07 -4.88 -2.96
C VAL A 127 6.14 -3.77 -2.78
N PRO A 128 6.99 -3.48 -3.78
CA PRO A 128 7.90 -2.35 -3.74
C PRO A 128 7.16 -1.03 -3.58
N LEU A 129 7.65 -0.15 -2.71
CA LEU A 129 6.96 1.08 -2.33
C LEU A 129 7.65 2.32 -2.89
N ILE A 130 6.83 3.28 -3.32
CA ILE A 130 7.25 4.57 -3.87
C ILE A 130 6.58 5.67 -3.05
N ARG A 131 7.38 6.60 -2.51
CA ARG A 131 6.87 7.78 -1.79
C ARG A 131 6.25 8.76 -2.77
N SER A 132 5.19 9.45 -2.35
CA SER A 132 4.42 10.38 -3.22
C SER A 132 5.24 11.54 -3.80
N ALA A 133 6.42 11.85 -3.26
CA ALA A 133 7.33 12.83 -3.84
C ALA A 133 7.86 12.41 -5.23
N VAL A 134 8.10 11.12 -5.45
CA VAL A 134 8.64 10.59 -6.71
C VAL A 134 7.66 10.74 -7.88
N PRO A 135 6.40 10.25 -7.83
CA PRO A 135 5.45 10.45 -8.91
C PRO A 135 5.12 11.93 -9.14
N LYS A 136 5.25 12.80 -8.12
CA LYS A 136 5.15 14.25 -8.31
C LYS A 136 6.33 14.80 -9.14
N ALA A 137 7.56 14.39 -8.83
CA ALA A 137 8.74 14.77 -9.60
C ALA A 137 8.67 14.24 -11.05
N LEU A 138 8.24 12.98 -11.23
CA LEU A 138 8.03 12.41 -12.57
C LEU A 138 6.93 13.14 -13.34
N GLN A 139 5.81 13.48 -12.71
CA GLN A 139 4.73 14.24 -13.36
C GLN A 139 5.21 15.64 -13.78
N ALA A 140 6.06 16.30 -12.99
CA ALA A 140 6.65 17.58 -13.35
C ALA A 140 7.63 17.43 -14.53
N ALA A 141 8.44 16.37 -14.51
CA ALA A 141 9.42 16.08 -15.56
C ALA A 141 8.76 15.56 -16.85
N TYR A 142 7.58 14.97 -16.77
CA TYR A 142 6.85 14.38 -17.90
C TYR A 142 5.35 14.73 -17.84
N PRO A 143 4.97 15.99 -18.14
CA PRO A 143 3.59 16.44 -18.00
C PRO A 143 2.55 15.61 -18.77
N SER A 144 2.93 15.03 -19.91
CA SER A 144 2.07 14.20 -20.76
C SER A 144 1.68 12.84 -20.16
N LEU A 145 2.40 12.34 -19.14
CA LEU A 145 2.15 11.01 -18.56
C LEU A 145 0.92 10.95 -17.64
N ARG A 146 0.42 12.10 -17.16
CA ARG A 146 -0.81 12.23 -16.35
C ARG A 146 -0.92 11.20 -15.21
N ILE A 147 0.14 11.02 -14.43
CA ILE A 147 0.27 10.03 -13.35
C ILE A 147 -0.93 10.02 -12.37
N TRP A 148 -1.46 11.18 -12.00
CA TRP A 148 -2.60 11.27 -11.07
C TRP A 148 -3.94 11.60 -11.76
N GLY A 149 -3.94 11.75 -13.08
CA GLY A 149 -5.10 12.24 -13.84
C GLY A 149 -5.47 13.71 -13.53
N PRO A 150 -6.38 14.30 -14.31
CA PRO A 150 -6.83 15.69 -14.13
C PRO A 150 -7.80 15.87 -12.96
N SER A 151 -8.60 14.85 -12.63
CA SER A 151 -9.67 14.95 -11.62
C SER A 151 -9.35 14.20 -10.33
N ASN A 152 -8.15 13.60 -10.25
CA ASN A 152 -7.69 12.80 -9.11
C ASN A 152 -8.66 11.64 -8.74
N ARG A 153 -9.46 11.17 -9.70
CA ARG A 153 -10.29 9.98 -9.54
C ARG A 153 -9.40 8.74 -9.65
N ASN A 154 -9.61 7.73 -8.80
CA ASN A 154 -8.80 6.51 -8.78
C ASN A 154 -8.64 5.87 -10.17
N ALA A 155 -9.70 5.84 -10.97
CA ALA A 155 -9.70 5.28 -12.33
C ALA A 155 -8.80 6.04 -13.33
N GLU A 156 -8.42 7.28 -13.04
CA GLU A 156 -7.56 8.11 -13.89
C GLU A 156 -6.10 8.12 -13.43
N GLN A 157 -5.81 7.60 -12.24
CA GLN A 157 -4.46 7.53 -11.71
C GLN A 157 -3.73 6.34 -12.33
N HIS A 158 -2.45 6.50 -12.61
CA HIS A 158 -1.59 5.48 -13.19
C HIS A 158 -1.46 4.25 -12.28
N ALA A 159 -1.74 3.07 -12.82
CA ALA A 159 -1.97 1.84 -12.05
C ALA A 159 -0.78 1.43 -11.17
N ALA A 160 0.45 1.37 -11.73
CA ALA A 160 1.63 1.00 -10.93
C ALA A 160 1.92 1.99 -9.79
N PHE A 161 1.83 3.31 -10.04
CA PHE A 161 2.04 4.30 -8.97
C PHE A 161 0.95 4.25 -7.91
N GLN A 162 -0.29 3.92 -8.29
CA GLN A 162 -1.38 3.72 -7.35
C GLN A 162 -1.14 2.48 -6.47
N LEU A 163 -0.79 1.34 -7.07
CA LEU A 163 -0.44 0.11 -6.35
C LEU A 163 0.74 0.33 -5.40
N MET A 164 1.84 0.88 -5.90
CA MET A 164 3.10 1.05 -5.16
C MET A 164 3.10 2.28 -4.24
N TRP A 165 1.98 3.02 -4.15
CA TRP A 165 1.92 4.23 -3.35
C TRP A 165 2.12 3.91 -1.86
N MET A 166 3.28 4.31 -1.33
CA MET A 166 3.63 4.10 0.07
C MET A 166 2.65 4.82 1.00
N GLN A 167 2.00 4.04 1.85
CA GLN A 167 1.22 4.51 2.98
C GLN A 167 2.00 4.31 4.29
N PHE A 168 1.58 5.06 5.31
CA PHE A 168 2.04 4.94 6.69
C PHE A 168 0.85 4.49 7.51
N ASP A 169 0.79 3.19 7.75
CA ASP A 169 -0.40 2.51 8.26
C ASP A 169 -0.21 2.14 9.73
N HIS A 170 -1.27 2.21 10.51
CA HIS A 170 -1.26 1.84 11.92
C HIS A 170 -1.56 0.36 12.06
N VAL A 171 -0.71 -0.40 12.76
CA VAL A 171 -0.92 -1.84 13.01
C VAL A 171 -2.13 -2.06 13.92
N VAL A 172 -2.17 -1.33 15.04
CA VAL A 172 -3.41 -1.09 15.78
C VAL A 172 -4.03 0.16 15.18
N PRO A 173 -5.24 0.11 14.57
CA PRO A 173 -5.84 1.27 13.95
C PRO A 173 -5.95 2.46 14.90
N HIS A 174 -5.75 3.67 14.38
CA HIS A 174 -5.85 4.91 15.16
C HIS A 174 -7.21 5.04 15.86
N SER A 175 -8.30 4.68 15.14
CA SER A 175 -9.68 4.63 15.66
C SER A 175 -9.92 3.56 16.74
N ARG A 176 -8.96 2.65 16.92
CA ARG A 176 -8.96 1.57 17.91
C ARG A 176 -7.89 1.78 19.00
N GLY A 177 -7.38 3.02 19.15
CA GLY A 177 -6.45 3.38 20.22
C GLY A 177 -4.98 3.28 19.82
N GLY A 178 -4.69 2.99 18.56
CA GLY A 178 -3.35 2.98 18.02
C GLY A 178 -2.66 4.34 18.09
N ARG A 179 -1.46 4.37 18.67
CA ARG A 179 -0.63 5.58 18.73
C ARG A 179 0.05 5.87 17.40
N THR A 180 0.36 7.14 17.14
CA THR A 180 1.08 7.57 15.93
C THR A 180 2.57 7.73 16.21
N ASP A 181 3.24 6.58 16.35
CA ASP A 181 4.68 6.46 16.62
C ASP A 181 5.33 5.34 15.79
N ILE A 182 6.64 5.19 15.92
CA ILE A 182 7.44 4.24 15.15
C ILE A 182 7.20 2.77 15.54
N GLU A 183 6.58 2.50 16.69
CA GLU A 183 6.27 1.14 17.15
C GLU A 183 4.94 0.63 16.60
N ASN A 184 3.99 1.54 16.33
CA ASN A 184 2.68 1.17 15.79
C ASN A 184 2.51 1.49 14.30
N VAL A 185 3.30 2.41 13.73
CA VAL A 185 3.18 2.77 12.31
C VAL A 185 4.22 2.06 11.43
N VAL A 186 3.74 1.44 10.36
CA VAL A 186 4.51 0.66 9.37
C VAL A 186 4.37 1.23 7.96
N VAL A 187 5.18 0.74 7.01
CA VAL A 187 5.04 1.06 5.58
C VAL A 187 4.22 0.01 4.85
N THR A 188 3.22 0.44 4.08
CA THR A 188 2.35 -0.46 3.32
C THR A 188 2.13 0.07 1.90
N CYS A 189 1.71 -0.81 1.00
CA CYS A 189 1.16 -0.38 -0.28
C CYS A 189 -0.29 0.12 -0.08
N ALA A 190 -0.79 0.96 -0.98
CA ALA A 190 -2.15 1.47 -0.91
C ALA A 190 -3.20 0.36 -0.72
N PRO A 191 -3.27 -0.71 -1.53
CA PRO A 191 -4.34 -1.69 -1.38
C PRO A 191 -4.30 -2.43 -0.04
N CYS A 192 -3.12 -2.67 0.57
CA CYS A 192 -3.07 -3.23 1.92
C CYS A 192 -3.56 -2.25 2.99
N ASN A 193 -3.14 -0.99 2.93
CA ASN A 193 -3.59 0.05 3.86
C ASN A 193 -5.11 0.22 3.85
N TYR A 194 -5.68 0.41 2.65
CA TYR A 194 -7.12 0.64 2.50
C TYR A 194 -7.94 -0.64 2.71
N GLY A 195 -7.37 -1.81 2.40
CA GLY A 195 -7.98 -3.10 2.69
C GLY A 195 -8.00 -3.42 4.18
N GLN A 196 -7.00 -3.00 4.95
CA GLN A 196 -7.01 -3.11 6.42
C GLN A 196 -8.04 -2.15 7.01
N GLY A 197 -8.00 -0.88 6.61
CA GLY A 197 -8.90 0.16 7.11
C GLY A 197 -8.82 0.30 8.63
N ASP A 198 -9.98 0.30 9.28
CA ASP A 198 -10.11 0.41 10.75
C ASP A 198 -10.16 -0.95 11.48
N CYS A 199 -9.78 -2.04 10.79
CA CYS A 199 -9.83 -3.38 11.36
C CYS A 199 -8.55 -3.71 12.13
N MET A 200 -8.70 -4.43 13.24
CA MET A 200 -7.60 -5.09 13.93
C MET A 200 -7.05 -6.25 13.09
N LEU A 201 -5.79 -6.61 13.28
CA LEU A 201 -5.17 -7.73 12.54
C LEU A 201 -5.92 -9.05 12.76
N GLU A 202 -6.41 -9.27 13.98
CA GLU A 202 -7.17 -10.44 14.40
C GLU A 202 -8.49 -10.56 13.62
N GLU A 203 -9.14 -9.44 13.31
CA GLU A 203 -10.37 -9.40 12.50
C GLU A 203 -10.11 -9.83 11.05
N LEU A 204 -8.87 -9.68 10.55
CA LEU A 204 -8.48 -10.00 9.17
C LEU A 204 -7.62 -11.28 9.05
N GLY A 205 -7.28 -11.89 10.19
CA GLY A 205 -6.34 -13.02 10.29
C GLY A 205 -4.92 -12.67 9.84
N LEU A 206 -4.51 -11.41 9.96
CA LEU A 206 -3.16 -10.99 9.61
C LEU A 206 -2.18 -11.28 10.73
N ILE A 207 -0.98 -11.74 10.36
CA ILE A 207 0.16 -11.87 11.27
C ILE A 207 0.72 -10.48 11.53
N ASP A 208 1.01 -10.16 12.79
CA ASP A 208 1.61 -8.89 13.18
C ASP A 208 2.96 -8.65 12.47
N PRO A 209 3.07 -7.64 11.58
CA PRO A 209 4.31 -7.38 10.85
C PRO A 209 5.46 -6.96 11.77
N ARG A 210 5.17 -6.51 13.00
CA ARG A 210 6.17 -6.15 14.04
C ARG A 210 6.91 -7.35 14.61
N SER A 211 6.40 -8.55 14.39
CA SER A 211 7.08 -9.80 14.77
C SER A 211 8.26 -10.16 13.86
N ARG A 212 8.47 -9.44 12.74
CA ARG A 212 9.52 -9.72 11.76
C ARG A 212 10.32 -8.45 11.39
N PRO A 213 11.60 -8.58 11.00
CA PRO A 213 12.39 -7.45 10.53
C PRO A 213 11.85 -6.91 9.20
N GLY A 214 12.03 -5.61 8.98
CA GLY A 214 11.73 -4.98 7.69
C GLY A 214 12.59 -5.51 6.55
N VAL A 215 12.05 -5.50 5.33
CA VAL A 215 12.73 -5.99 4.14
C VAL A 215 13.62 -4.90 3.54
N ARG A 216 14.93 -5.17 3.53
CA ARG A 216 15.95 -4.27 2.96
C ARG A 216 16.54 -4.89 1.70
N THR A 217 16.36 -4.21 0.57
CA THR A 217 16.93 -4.58 -0.74
C THR A 217 17.60 -3.37 -1.36
N SER A 218 18.10 -3.49 -2.59
CA SER A 218 18.61 -2.38 -3.40
C SER A 218 17.52 -1.42 -3.90
N TRP A 219 16.23 -1.73 -3.70
CA TRP A 219 15.12 -0.84 -4.11
C TRP A 219 15.12 0.44 -3.27
N ASP A 220 15.48 1.55 -3.91
CA ASP A 220 15.58 2.89 -3.31
C ASP A 220 14.23 3.66 -3.34
N GLY A 221 13.15 3.03 -3.82
CA GLY A 221 11.86 3.69 -4.01
C GLY A 221 11.86 4.71 -5.13
N LEU A 222 12.83 4.60 -6.05
CA LEU A 222 13.08 5.53 -7.15
C LEU A 222 13.47 6.93 -6.67
N GLU A 223 13.93 7.07 -5.44
CA GLU A 223 14.20 8.37 -4.81
C GLU A 223 15.40 9.10 -5.38
N ARG A 224 16.24 8.42 -6.17
CA ARG A 224 17.26 9.08 -7.02
C ARG A 224 16.65 10.11 -7.99
N MET A 225 15.37 9.98 -8.34
CA MET A 225 14.61 10.99 -9.09
C MET A 225 14.52 12.35 -8.35
N LEU A 226 14.78 12.38 -7.04
CA LEU A 226 14.66 13.57 -6.19
C LEU A 226 15.98 14.29 -5.94
N ILE A 227 17.11 13.73 -6.36
CA ILE A 227 18.44 14.25 -6.06
C ILE A 227 18.88 15.31 -7.08
N ASP A 228 18.42 15.20 -8.33
CA ASP A 228 18.84 16.04 -9.47
C ASP A 228 17.71 16.88 -10.09
N GLY A 229 16.62 17.09 -9.34
CA GLY A 229 15.41 17.83 -9.76
C GLY A 229 15.25 19.19 -9.09
#